data_AF-A0A6G9YBB3-F1
#
_entry.id   AF-A0A6G9YBB3-F1
#
_cell.length_a   1.000
_cell.length_b   1.000
_cell.length_c   1.000
_cell.angle_alpha   90.00
_cell.angle_beta   90.00
_cell.angle_gamma   90.00
#
_symmetry.space_group_name_H-M   'P 1'
#
loop_
_entity.id
_entity.type
_entity.pdbx_description
1 polymer ?
#
loop_
_entity_poly.entity_id
_entity_poly.type
_entity_poly.pdbx_seq_one_letter_code
_entity_poly.pdbx_strand_id
1 'polypeptide(L)' 'MLERSRISLAQTQIDNVRRQLLDAAAFGKRITPDQLEHLAAKLGDSLRILTEEP' A
#
# COMPACT_ATOMS: atom_id res chain seq x y z
N MET A 1 -11.45 16.72 -10.70
CA MET A 1 -11.26 16.74 -9.22
C MET A 1 -11.13 15.35 -8.62
N LEU A 2 -11.86 14.33 -9.11
CA LEU A 2 -11.78 12.94 -8.61
C LEU A 2 -10.42 12.26 -8.83
N GLU A 3 -9.75 12.52 -9.96
CA GLU A 3 -8.41 11.99 -10.28
C GLU A 3 -7.36 12.26 -9.18
N ARG A 4 -7.25 13.52 -8.74
CA ARG A 4 -6.30 13.93 -7.70
C ARG A 4 -6.62 13.28 -6.35
N SER A 5 -7.91 13.04 -6.08
CA SER A 5 -8.34 12.31 -4.89
C SER A 5 -7.89 10.85 -4.94
N ARG A 6 -8.06 10.17 -6.10
CA ARG A 6 -7.61 8.78 -6.29
C ARG A 6 -6.09 8.65 -6.14
N ILE A 7 -5.31 9.55 -6.74
CA ILE A 7 -3.85 9.58 -6.62
C ILE A 7 -3.41 9.79 -5.17
N SER A 8 -4.01 10.76 -4.47
CA SER A 8 -3.69 11.04 -3.06
C SER A 8 -4.01 9.85 -2.15
N LEU A 9 -5.11 9.14 -2.41
CA LEU A 9 -5.47 7.93 -1.67
C LEU A 9 -4.49 6.80 -1.93
N ALA A 10 -4.08 6.59 -3.19
CA ALA A 10 -3.09 5.59 -3.56
C ALA A 10 -1.72 5.85 -2.89
N GLN A 11 -1.26 7.09 -2.85
CA GLN A 11 -0.03 7.47 -2.14
C GLN A 11 -0.12 7.16 -0.64
N THR A 12 -1.25 7.52 -0.01
CA THR A 12 -1.50 7.25 1.41
C THR A 12 -1.48 5.74 1.70
N GLN A 13 -2.09 4.94 0.82
CA GLN A 13 -2.12 3.49 0.94
C GLN A 13 -0.71 2.88 0.85
N ILE A 14 0.12 3.35 -0.09
CA ILE A 14 1.51 2.90 -0.25
C ILE A 14 2.31 3.19 1.01
N ASP A 15 2.18 4.40 1.57
CA ASP A 15 2.89 4.76 2.81
C ASP A 15 2.43 3.93 4.01
N ASN A 16 1.15 3.55 4.05
CA ASN A 16 0.62 2.65 5.08
C ASN A 16 1.17 1.22 4.96
N VAL A 17 1.27 0.69 3.73
CA VAL A 17 1.88 -0.62 3.49
C VAL A 17 3.36 -0.60 3.85
N ARG A 18 4.10 0.44 3.41
CA ARG A 18 5.52 0.62 3.74
C ARG A 18 5.75 0.64 5.25
N ARG A 19 4.95 1.41 6.00
CA ARG A 19 5.06 1.49 7.47
C ARG A 19 4.86 0.13 8.13
N GLN A 20 3.83 -0.63 7.74
CA GLN A 20 3.56 -1.93 8.32
C GLN A 20 4.69 -2.95 8.07
N LEU A 21 5.25 -2.96 6.86
CA LEU A 21 6.38 -3.83 6.53
C LEU A 21 7.64 -3.45 7.30
N LEU A 22 7.96 -2.16 7.39
CA LEU A 22 9.11 -1.67 8.15
C LEU A 22 8.96 -1.94 9.65
N ASP A 23 7.76 -1.74 10.20
CA ASP A 23 7.47 -2.06 11.60
C ASP A 23 7.65 -3.54 11.91
N ALA A 24 7.20 -4.42 11.01
CA ALA A 24 7.38 -5.86 11.17
C ALA A 24 8.86 -6.26 11.10
N ALA A 25 9.60 -5.70 10.14
CA ALA A 25 11.02 -5.96 9.98
C ALA A 25 11.87 -5.41 11.14
N ALA A 26 11.54 -4.24 11.68
CA ALA A 26 12.31 -3.57 12.72
C ALA A 26 12.01 -4.09 14.13
N PHE A 27 10.74 -4.43 14.42
CA PHE A 27 10.31 -4.79 15.77
C PHE A 27 9.91 -6.26 15.91
N GLY A 28 10.14 -7.08 14.88
CA GLY A 28 9.81 -8.51 14.90
C GLY A 28 8.30 -8.78 15.00
N LYS A 29 7.45 -7.82 14.61
CA LYS A 29 6.00 -8.06 14.56
C LYS A 29 5.74 -9.15 13.52
N ARG A 30 4.97 -10.17 13.90
CA ARG A 30 4.58 -11.22 12.96
C ARG A 30 3.56 -10.68 11.98
N ILE A 31 3.85 -10.86 10.69
CA ILE A 31 2.87 -10.74 9.60
C ILE A 31 2.52 -12.16 9.18
N THR A 32 1.23 -12.51 9.21
CA THR A 32 0.77 -13.80 8.69
C THR A 32 0.80 -13.81 7.16
N PRO A 33 0.83 -15.00 6.51
CA PRO A 33 0.74 -15.09 5.06
C PRO A 33 -0.45 -14.29 4.48
N ASP A 34 -1.64 -14.43 5.05
CA ASP A 34 -2.85 -13.71 4.60
C ASP A 34 -2.71 -12.19 4.75
N GLN A 35 -2.08 -11.71 5.83
CA GLN A 35 -1.82 -10.29 6.01
C GLN A 35 -0.83 -9.77 4.98
N LEU A 36 0.21 -10.55 4.66
CA LEU A 36 1.19 -10.18 3.65
C LEU A 36 0.55 -10.12 2.26
N GLU A 37 -0.29 -11.10 1.92
CA GLU A 37 -1.05 -11.12 0.67
C GLU A 37 -1.98 -9.90 0.56
N HIS A 38 -2.68 -9.56 1.64
CA HIS A 38 -3.54 -8.38 1.67
C HIS A 38 -2.77 -7.07 1.51
N LEU A 39 -1.58 -6.96 2.11
CA LEU A 39 -0.69 -5.81 1.93
C LEU A 39 -0.17 -5.72 0.49
N ALA A 40 0.18 -6.86 -0.12
CA ALA A 40 0.63 -6.93 -1.51
C ALA A 40 -0.48 -6.54 -2.49
N ALA A 41 -1.71 -7.01 -2.28
CA ALA A 41 -2.86 -6.63 -3.09
C ALA A 41 -3.12 -5.10 -3.02
N LYS A 42 -3.14 -4.54 -1.80
CA LYS A 42 -3.27 -3.09 -1.59
C LYS A 42 -2.19 -2.28 -2.29
N LEU A 43 -0.95 -2.77 -2.25
CA LEU A 43 0.17 -2.13 -2.93
C LEU A 43 -0.01 -2.18 -4.45
N GLY A 44 -0.35 -3.34 -5.01
CA GLY A 44 -0.58 -3.52 -6.44
C GLY A 44 -1.69 -2.61 -6.98
N ASP A 45 -2.82 -2.51 -6.27
CA ASP A 45 -3.94 -1.65 -6.68
C ASP A 45 -3.55 -0.16 -6.63
N SER A 46 -2.82 0.25 -5.60
CA SER A 46 -2.36 1.64 -5.47
C SER A 46 -1.35 1.99 -6.55
N LEU A 47 -0.43 1.09 -6.88
CA LEU A 47 0.52 1.29 -7.97
C LEU A 47 -0.21 1.38 -9.31
N ARG A 48 -1.22 0.54 -9.55
CA ARG A 48 -2.03 0.62 -10.77
C ARG A 48 -2.68 2.00 -10.93
N ILE A 49 -3.27 2.54 -9.85
CA ILE A 49 -3.85 3.90 -9.86
C ILE A 49 -2.82 4.99 -10.19
N LEU A 50 -1.56 4.81 -9.78
CA LEU A 50 -0.50 5.79 -10.07
C LEU A 50 0.12 5.64 -11.47
N THR A 51 0.00 4.45 -12.08
CA THR A 51 0.55 4.15 -13.41
C THR A 51 -0.48 4.19 -14.54
N GLU A 52 -1.76 4.10 -14.23
CA GLU A 52 -2.85 4.41 -15.16
C GLU A 52 -2.82 5.94 -15.36
N GLU A 53 -2.12 6.38 -16.41
CA GLU A 53 -2.11 7.78 -16.84
C GLU A 53 -3.53 8.24 -17.20
N PRO A 54 -3.94 9.47 -16.84
CA PRO A 54 -5.12 10.13 -17.40
C PRO A 54 -4.89 10.67 -18.82
#